data_AF-A0A366HTL2-F1
#
_entry.id   AF-A0A366HTL2-F1
#
_cell.length_a   1.000
_cell.length_b   1.000
_cell.length_c   1.000
_cell.angle_alpha   90.00
_cell.angle_beta   90.00
_cell.angle_gamma   90.00
#
_symmetry.space_group_name_H-M   'P 1'
#
loop_
_entity.id
_entity.type
_entity.pdbx_description
1 polymer ?
#
loop_
_entity_poly.entity_id
_entity_poly.type
_entity_poly.pdbx_seq_one_letter_code
_entity_poly.pdbx_strand_id
1 'polypeptide(L)'
;MDGPEHCDAKEVSRSHTVLWVFSIVAMFVLYLLTAPPVYFRALSKDPKHVSWMTTAYIRPYAWLSEKTPLKVPLDAYSRMWRNRFLGKR
;
A
#
# COMPACT_ATOMS: atom_id res chain seq x y z
N MET A 1 53.09 24.07 2.07
CA MET A 1 52.22 24.30 0.89
C MET A 1 51.17 23.22 0.92
N ASP A 2 49.98 23.66 1.26
CA ASP A 2 48.83 22.91 1.74
C ASP A 2 48.23 21.98 0.68
N GLY A 3 47.68 20.87 1.18
CA GLY A 3 47.21 19.74 0.38
C GLY A 3 45.91 20.02 -0.38
N PRO A 4 45.58 19.16 -1.36
CA PRO A 4 44.30 19.23 -2.06
C PRO A 4 43.21 18.61 -1.18
N GLU A 5 42.45 19.45 -0.48
CA GLU A 5 41.14 19.07 0.08
C GLU A 5 40.15 18.90 -1.08
N HIS A 6 40.09 17.70 -1.63
CA HIS A 6 39.11 17.34 -2.64
C HIS A 6 38.55 15.94 -2.36
N CYS A 7 37.55 15.87 -1.49
CA CYS A 7 36.49 14.86 -1.33
C CYS A 7 35.77 15.28 -0.02
N ASP A 8 34.48 15.64 0.01
CA ASP A 8 33.40 14.68 0.21
C ASP A 8 32.02 15.36 0.06
N ALA A 9 31.67 15.79 -1.15
CA ALA A 9 30.32 16.33 -1.42
C ALA A 9 29.33 15.26 -1.95
N LYS A 10 29.69 13.97 -1.97
CA LYS A 10 28.91 12.92 -2.66
C LYS A 10 28.13 11.95 -1.74
N GLU A 11 28.40 11.89 -0.44
CA GLU A 11 27.72 10.90 0.42
C GLU A 11 26.35 11.33 0.94
N VAL A 12 26.10 12.64 1.12
CA VAL A 12 24.83 13.12 1.69
C VAL A 12 23.65 12.98 0.71
N SER A 13 23.89 13.01 -0.60
CA SER A 13 22.83 12.94 -1.61
C SER A 13 22.25 11.53 -1.79
N ARG A 14 23.08 10.48 -1.63
CA ARG A 14 22.69 9.08 -1.85
C ARG A 14 21.77 8.53 -0.76
N SER A 15 21.96 8.94 0.50
CA SER A 15 21.14 8.51 1.64
C SER A 15 19.69 8.99 1.53
N HIS A 16 19.50 10.25 1.14
CA HIS A 16 18.16 10.83 0.97
C HIS A 16 17.40 10.17 -0.18
N THR A 17 18.06 9.89 -1.33
CA THR A 17 17.39 9.19 -2.45
C THR A 17 16.89 7.81 -2.04
N VAL A 18 17.67 7.06 -1.27
CA VAL A 18 17.25 5.74 -0.75
C VAL A 18 16.04 5.90 0.17
N LEU A 19 16.06 6.88 1.08
CA LEU A 19 14.92 7.18 1.96
C LEU A 19 13.63 7.50 1.17
N TRP A 20 13.75 8.30 0.11
CA TRP A 20 12.63 8.62 -0.78
C TRP A 20 12.08 7.39 -1.49
N VAL A 21 12.95 6.54 -2.03
CA VAL A 21 12.53 5.29 -2.69
C VAL A 21 11.81 4.37 -1.70
N PHE A 22 12.36 4.19 -0.50
CA PHE A 22 11.70 3.39 0.55
C PHE A 22 10.36 3.99 0.95
N SER A 23 10.25 5.31 1.06
CA SER A 23 9.00 5.98 1.43
C SER A 23 7.92 5.76 0.38
N ILE A 24 8.26 5.89 -0.90
CA ILE A 24 7.34 5.65 -2.01
C ILE A 24 6.86 4.20 -2.01
N VAL A 25 7.79 3.23 -1.92
CA VAL A 25 7.45 1.80 -1.87
C VAL A 25 6.59 1.48 -0.64
N ALA A 26 6.95 2.02 0.52
CA ALA A 26 6.19 1.83 1.75
C ALA A 26 4.76 2.36 1.62
N MET A 27 4.54 3.52 0.99
CA MET A 27 3.19 4.03 0.75
C MET A 27 2.34 3.06 -0.07
N PHE A 28 2.89 2.48 -1.15
CA PHE A 28 2.16 1.49 -1.95
C PHE A 28 1.84 0.21 -1.17
N VAL A 29 2.80 -0.28 -0.38
CA VAL A 29 2.59 -1.45 0.48
C VAL A 29 1.54 -1.17 1.54
N LEU A 30 1.61 -0.03 2.23
CA LEU A 30 0.60 0.38 3.21
C LEU A 30 -0.78 0.49 2.58
N TYR A 31 -0.89 1.07 1.39
CA TYR A 31 -2.15 1.14 0.65
C TYR A 31 -2.74 -0.26 0.39
N LEU A 32 -1.92 -1.20 -0.09
CA LEU A 32 -2.36 -2.57 -0.35
C LEU A 32 -2.81 -3.32 0.91
N LEU A 33 -2.11 -3.10 2.03
CA LEU A 33 -2.44 -3.72 3.31
C LEU A 33 -3.69 -3.11 3.96
N THR A 34 -3.94 -1.83 3.74
CA THR A 34 -5.08 -1.12 4.38
C THR A 34 -6.38 -1.25 3.58
N ALA A 35 -6.33 -1.50 2.28
CA ALA A 35 -7.51 -1.61 1.42
C ALA A 35 -8.55 -2.66 1.89
N PRO A 36 -8.21 -3.96 2.07
CA PRO A 36 -9.19 -4.95 2.52
C PRO A 36 -9.79 -4.70 3.91
N PRO A 37 -9.01 -4.43 4.98
CA PRO A 37 -9.60 -4.22 6.30
C PRO A 37 -10.51 -3.00 6.36
N VAL A 38 -10.16 -1.92 5.64
CA VAL A 38 -10.99 -0.71 5.56
C VAL A 38 -12.31 -1.01 4.85
N TYR A 39 -12.25 -1.70 3.70
CA TYR A 39 -13.45 -2.07 2.94
C TYR A 39 -14.38 -2.98 3.72
N PHE A 40 -13.88 -4.08 4.27
CA PHE A 40 -14.72 -5.02 4.99
C PHE A 40 -15.26 -4.43 6.30
N ARG A 41 -14.49 -3.57 6.98
CA ARG A 41 -14.99 -2.85 8.15
C ARG A 41 -16.10 -1.86 7.81
N ALA A 42 -15.98 -1.14 6.69
CA ALA A 42 -17.03 -0.24 6.21
C ALA A 42 -18.30 -1.04 5.84
N LEU A 43 -18.13 -2.15 5.13
CA LEU A 43 -19.22 -3.05 4.74
C LEU A 43 -19.95 -3.67 5.94
N SER A 44 -19.24 -4.03 7.01
CA SER A 44 -19.85 -4.54 8.25
C SER A 44 -20.66 -3.50 9.03
N LYS A 45 -20.37 -2.19 8.88
CA LYS A 45 -20.99 -1.13 9.68
C LYS A 45 -22.20 -0.48 8.99
N ASP A 46 -22.03 -0.04 7.76
CA ASP A 46 -23.09 0.62 7.01
C ASP A 46 -22.88 0.41 5.50
N PRO A 47 -23.63 -0.52 4.87
CA PRO A 47 -23.48 -0.84 3.46
C PRO A 47 -23.80 0.34 2.53
N LYS A 48 -24.56 1.35 2.97
CA LYS A 48 -24.86 2.54 2.16
C LYS A 48 -23.69 3.50 2.07
N HIS A 49 -22.80 3.51 3.07
CA HIS A 49 -21.62 4.38 3.10
C HIS A 49 -20.44 3.86 2.26
N VAL A 50 -20.58 2.68 1.66
CA VAL A 50 -19.49 1.95 1.01
C VAL A 50 -19.28 2.41 -0.44
N SER A 51 -20.28 3.00 -1.12
CA SER A 51 -20.22 3.21 -2.58
C SER A 51 -19.09 4.17 -3.01
N TRP A 52 -18.94 5.31 -2.34
CA TRP A 52 -17.91 6.30 -2.67
C TRP A 52 -16.51 5.77 -2.34
N MET A 53 -16.38 5.12 -1.18
CA MET A 53 -15.12 4.57 -0.69
C MET A 53 -14.65 3.41 -1.59
N THR A 54 -15.58 2.57 -2.06
CA THR A 54 -15.25 1.46 -2.97
C THR A 54 -14.79 1.98 -4.31
N THR A 55 -15.44 3.01 -4.84
CA THR A 55 -15.13 3.53 -6.18
C THR A 55 -13.75 4.20 -6.23
N ALA A 56 -13.41 5.01 -5.22
CA ALA A 56 -12.14 5.73 -5.18
C ALA A 56 -10.99 4.87 -4.65
N TYR A 57 -11.24 4.06 -3.61
CA TYR A 57 -10.18 3.40 -2.85
C TYR A 57 -9.99 1.93 -3.22
N ILE A 58 -11.04 1.21 -3.63
CA ILE A 58 -10.95 -0.24 -3.94
C ILE A 58 -10.72 -0.50 -5.43
N ARG A 59 -11.14 0.41 -6.31
CA ARG A 59 -10.96 0.24 -7.76
C ARG A 59 -9.50 0.06 -8.19
N PRO A 60 -8.51 0.80 -7.66
CA PRO A 60 -7.10 0.55 -8.01
C PRO A 60 -6.62 -0.80 -7.49
N TYR A 61 -7.06 -1.23 -6.31
CA TYR A 61 -6.78 -2.55 -5.75
C TYR A 61 -7.33 -3.68 -6.63
N ALA A 62 -8.59 -3.55 -7.09
CA ALA A 62 -9.22 -4.51 -8.00
C ALA A 62 -8.49 -4.58 -9.33
N TRP A 63 -8.15 -3.43 -9.91
CA TRP A 63 -7.34 -3.37 -11.12
C TRP A 63 -5.97 -4.06 -10.94
N LEU A 64 -5.31 -3.87 -9.80
CA LEU A 64 -4.03 -4.53 -9.51
C LEU A 64 -4.19 -6.05 -9.45
N SER A 65 -5.25 -6.54 -8.80
CA SER A 65 -5.57 -7.98 -8.75
C SER A 65 -5.86 -8.55 -10.14
N GLU A 66 -6.51 -7.79 -11.03
CA GLU A 66 -6.87 -8.26 -12.37
C GLU A 66 -5.72 -8.18 -13.39
N LYS A 67 -4.82 -7.20 -13.25
CA LYS A 67 -3.80 -6.88 -14.26
C LYS A 67 -2.39 -7.32 -13.89
N THR A 68 -2.18 -7.81 -12.67
CA THR A 68 -0.85 -8.23 -12.21
C THR A 68 -0.88 -9.67 -11.70
N PRO A 69 0.28 -10.36 -11.63
CA PRO A 69 0.38 -11.69 -11.01
C PRO A 69 0.10 -11.69 -9.50
N LEU A 70 -0.19 -10.53 -8.88
CA LEU A 70 -0.53 -10.40 -7.47
C LEU A 70 -1.96 -10.87 -7.15
N LYS A 71 -2.74 -11.31 -8.15
CA LYS A 71 -4.11 -11.81 -7.95
C LYS A 71 -4.23 -12.79 -6.79
N VAL A 72 -3.49 -13.90 -6.86
CA VAL A 72 -3.57 -14.98 -5.88
C VAL A 72 -3.24 -14.50 -4.46
N PRO A 73 -2.12 -13.81 -4.20
CA PRO A 73 -1.83 -13.31 -2.86
C PRO A 73 -2.82 -12.24 -2.38
N LEU A 74 -3.28 -11.34 -3.26
CA LEU A 74 -4.27 -10.31 -2.91
C LEU A 74 -5.63 -10.92 -2.57
N ASP A 75 -6.06 -11.93 -3.32
CA ASP A 75 -7.32 -12.65 -3.07
C ASP A 75 -7.26 -13.43 -1.75
N ALA A 76 -6.14 -14.09 -1.45
CA ALA A 76 -5.94 -14.78 -0.18
C ALA A 76 -5.98 -13.80 1.00
N TYR A 77 -5.28 -12.66 0.88
CA TYR A 77 -5.26 -11.61 1.87
C TYR A 77 -6.65 -10.98 2.09
N SER A 78 -7.35 -10.65 1.00
CA SER A 78 -8.72 -10.12 1.06
C SER A 78 -9.69 -11.12 1.69
N ARG A 79 -9.56 -12.41 1.37
CA ARG A 79 -10.39 -13.49 1.94
C ARG A 79 -10.19 -13.63 3.44
N MET A 80 -8.96 -13.53 3.94
CA MET A 80 -8.68 -13.54 5.37
C MET A 80 -9.47 -12.43 6.09
N TRP A 81 -9.43 -11.20 5.58
CA TRP A 81 -10.16 -10.09 6.16
C TRP A 81 -11.67 -10.22 6.03
N ARG A 82 -12.16 -10.71 4.89
CA ARG A 82 -13.57 -11.02 4.69
C ARG A 82 -14.08 -11.98 5.76
N ASN A 83 -13.37 -13.08 6.00
CA ASN A 83 -13.75 -14.06 7.03
C ASN A 83 -13.73 -13.42 8.43
N ARG A 84 -12.78 -12.52 8.70
CA ARG A 84 -12.69 -11.84 10.00
C ARG A 84 -13.85 -10.89 10.28
N PHE A 85 -14.33 -10.16 9.27
CA PHE A 85 -15.34 -9.11 9.42
C PHE A 85 -16.78 -9.56 9.09
N LEU A 86 -16.93 -10.52 8.17
CA LEU A 86 -18.23 -11.03 7.71
C LEU A 86 -18.49 -12.49 8.09
N GLY A 87 -17.46 -13.25 8.48
CA GLY A 87 -17.56 -14.67 8.82
C GLY A 87 -17.97 -14.98 10.26
N LYS A 88 -18.19 -13.96 11.11
CA LYS A 88 -18.86 -14.13 12.40
C LYS A 88 -20.38 -14.15 12.18
N ARG A 89 -20.93 -15.30 11.83
CA ARG A 89 -22.32 -15.67 12.09
C ARG A 89 -22.32 -16.97 12.87
#